data_AF-A0A3B8W0A6-F1
#
_entry.id   AF-A0A3B8W0A6-F1
#
_cell.length_a   1.000
_cell.length_b   1.000
_cell.length_c   1.000
_cell.angle_alpha   90.00
_cell.angle_beta   90.00
_cell.angle_gamma   90.00
#
_symmetry.space_group_name_H-M   'P 1'
#
loop_
_entity.id
_entity.type
_entity.pdbx_description
1 polymer ?
#
loop_
_entity_poly.entity_id
_entity_poly.type
_entity_poly.pdbx_seq_one_letter_code
_entity_poly.pdbx_strand_id
1 'polypeptide(L)'
;MQRFGRGLKQFRRSSIFKLVSILDAVKRGKLFEGSTDVRFWLGVFLGTSYAIIFFLFLILSREIMRLALVTPDQHAVIVLSLSELLFFNFFFAFVSCLMGAQKFYEYSLYSRSRSPLYIRNSIWTDYSGPIWYFLHIFGKLAIVWGIFGSITSGHLNFFEEYWWLFLLILVALFFNQTNKYRFFFASEARVWIPKLGLFYVTASLFSTLVTSPSSIHYNRLVNSYSIWSSIDIQTPTSTIDRLEARFGLVFNIYYGFKKNAEPNTEAIALGPKRFVDSAELSQSLIKRKSSVAFFERDFLINIKIDKRISFSKVSELLLQLRTLNTRKILFATNESTRGISLLLNPTCEELVRTDSIPVISCAELKEVTGSNLMKRVDISGQKIYLNGKEVSRQSLEGLALAIQRENPETIFVITADEKTSFGDFVSVLEMILKANLTLRDRAARQKFGTPYLYDDCCQSWEINEYMAKHHPLNIFIPSAAETKLIFD
;
A
#
# COMPACT_ATOMS: atom_id res chain seq x y z
N MET A 1 57.45 -13.36 1.61
CA MET A 1 56.87 -12.83 0.35
C MET A 1 57.31 -13.52 -0.95
N GLN A 2 58.43 -14.27 -1.03
CA GLN A 2 58.80 -14.99 -2.28
C GLN A 2 58.07 -16.33 -2.56
N ARG A 3 57.34 -16.91 -1.58
CA ARG A 3 56.50 -18.12 -1.79
C ARG A 3 55.12 -17.86 -2.40
N PHE A 4 54.63 -16.61 -2.38
CA PHE A 4 53.32 -16.25 -2.92
C PHE A 4 53.35 -15.95 -4.43
N GLY A 5 54.50 -15.50 -4.96
CA GLY A 5 54.66 -15.12 -6.37
C GLY A 5 54.80 -16.29 -7.36
N ARG A 6 55.25 -17.47 -6.92
CA ARG A 6 55.38 -18.66 -7.79
C ARG A 6 54.04 -19.39 -7.98
N GLY A 7 53.15 -19.36 -6.98
CA GLY A 7 51.82 -19.96 -7.06
C GLY A 7 50.92 -19.30 -8.12
N LEU A 8 50.95 -17.97 -8.23
CA LEU A 8 50.09 -17.21 -9.15
C LEU A 8 50.45 -17.37 -10.64
N LYS A 9 51.74 -17.50 -11.00
CA LYS A 9 52.15 -17.76 -12.39
C LYS A 9 51.85 -19.19 -12.84
N GLN A 10 51.90 -20.16 -11.93
CA GLN A 10 51.54 -21.56 -12.20
C GLN A 10 50.01 -21.77 -12.23
N PHE A 11 49.25 -20.98 -11.45
CA PHE A 11 47.78 -21.01 -11.46
C PHE A 11 47.18 -20.51 -12.77
N ARG A 12 47.74 -19.46 -13.39
CA ARG A 12 47.18 -18.80 -14.59
C ARG A 12 47.36 -19.60 -15.89
N ARG A 13 48.39 -20.46 -16.00
CA ARG A 13 48.57 -21.40 -17.13
C ARG A 13 47.82 -22.73 -16.92
N SER A 14 47.57 -23.14 -15.68
CA SER A 14 46.87 -24.39 -15.33
C SER A 14 45.36 -24.32 -15.54
N SER A 15 44.71 -23.21 -15.18
CA SER A 15 43.24 -23.10 -15.23
C SER A 15 42.68 -23.03 -16.66
N ILE A 16 43.39 -22.40 -17.60
CA ILE A 16 42.98 -22.34 -19.01
C ILE A 16 43.14 -23.72 -19.69
N PHE A 17 44.25 -24.42 -19.42
CA PHE A 17 44.45 -25.79 -19.93
C PHE A 17 43.42 -26.78 -19.34
N LYS A 18 43.03 -26.62 -18.07
CA LYS A 18 41.99 -27.43 -17.44
C LYS A 18 40.60 -27.15 -18.06
N LEU A 19 40.26 -25.90 -18.37
CA LEU A 19 39.00 -25.55 -19.04
C LEU A 19 38.90 -26.12 -20.47
N VAL A 20 40.01 -26.09 -21.23
CA VAL A 20 40.08 -26.72 -22.56
C VAL A 20 39.94 -28.24 -22.45
N SER A 21 40.56 -28.89 -21.46
CA SER A 21 40.41 -30.33 -21.22
C SER A 21 38.98 -30.74 -20.83
N ILE A 22 38.24 -29.86 -20.13
CA ILE A 22 36.84 -30.07 -19.75
C ILE A 22 35.95 -30.01 -21.00
N LEU A 23 36.16 -29.04 -21.89
CA LEU A 23 35.45 -28.94 -23.17
C LEU A 23 35.72 -30.16 -24.08
N ASP A 24 36.95 -30.65 -24.09
CA ASP A 24 37.36 -31.82 -24.87
C ASP A 24 36.85 -33.16 -24.31
N ALA A 25 36.64 -33.24 -22.99
CA ALA A 25 36.04 -34.39 -22.32
C ALA A 25 34.51 -34.42 -22.51
N VAL A 26 33.86 -33.24 -22.53
CA VAL A 26 32.43 -33.09 -22.88
C VAL A 26 32.19 -33.54 -24.32
N LYS A 27 33.08 -33.19 -25.24
CA LYS A 27 32.99 -33.57 -26.66
C LYS A 27 33.16 -35.08 -26.91
N ARG A 28 33.75 -35.83 -25.96
CA ARG A 28 34.10 -37.25 -26.09
C ARG A 28 33.24 -38.22 -25.28
N GLY A 29 32.18 -37.75 -24.62
CA GLY A 29 31.21 -38.61 -23.92
C GLY A 29 31.76 -39.42 -22.73
N LYS A 30 33.00 -39.20 -22.29
CA LYS A 30 33.66 -39.92 -21.17
C LYS A 30 33.58 -39.15 -19.84
N LEU A 31 32.39 -38.71 -19.46
CA LEU A 31 32.21 -37.83 -18.30
C LEU A 31 32.23 -38.55 -16.94
N PHE A 32 32.15 -39.89 -16.91
CA PHE A 32 31.90 -40.63 -15.66
C PHE A 32 33.10 -41.33 -15.03
N GLU A 33 34.30 -41.25 -15.60
CA GLU A 33 35.54 -41.79 -14.99
C GLU A 33 36.64 -40.73 -14.80
N GLY A 34 36.27 -39.44 -14.83
CA GLY A 34 37.20 -38.32 -14.65
C GLY A 34 37.53 -38.02 -13.18
N SER A 35 38.80 -37.63 -12.94
CA SER A 35 39.43 -37.29 -11.65
C SER A 35 38.59 -36.39 -10.72
N THR A 36 38.82 -36.52 -9.42
CA THR A 36 38.17 -35.74 -8.34
C THR A 36 38.19 -34.23 -8.59
N ASP A 37 39.23 -33.72 -9.25
CA ASP A 37 39.40 -32.31 -9.62
C ASP A 37 38.33 -31.82 -10.60
N VAL A 38 38.01 -32.59 -11.65
CA VAL A 38 37.04 -32.18 -12.68
C VAL A 38 35.65 -32.07 -12.08
N ARG A 39 35.29 -33.03 -11.21
CA ARG A 39 33.98 -33.02 -10.53
C ARG A 39 33.85 -31.90 -9.51
N PHE A 40 34.93 -31.54 -8.81
CA PHE A 40 34.93 -30.39 -7.91
C PHE A 40 34.63 -29.10 -8.67
N TRP A 41 35.35 -28.83 -9.77
CA TRP A 41 35.14 -27.63 -10.57
C TRP A 41 33.77 -27.60 -11.24
N LEU A 42 33.27 -28.75 -11.69
CA LEU A 42 31.92 -28.86 -12.22
C LEU A 42 30.86 -28.61 -11.14
N GLY A 43 31.07 -29.09 -9.92
CA GLY A 43 30.23 -28.77 -8.77
C GLY A 43 30.23 -27.27 -8.46
N VAL A 44 31.39 -26.61 -8.51
CA VAL A 44 31.52 -25.16 -8.28
C VAL A 44 30.74 -24.40 -9.34
N PHE A 45 30.88 -24.80 -10.60
CA PHE A 45 30.14 -24.23 -11.72
C PHE A 45 28.63 -24.38 -11.52
N LEU A 46 28.15 -25.61 -11.31
CA LEU A 46 26.72 -25.90 -11.11
C LEU A 46 26.14 -25.15 -9.90
N GLY A 47 26.85 -25.13 -8.78
CA GLY A 47 26.42 -24.42 -7.59
C GLY A 47 26.36 -22.90 -7.79
N THR A 48 27.36 -22.32 -8.45
CA THR A 48 27.39 -20.88 -8.72
C THR A 48 26.31 -20.48 -9.73
N SER A 49 26.16 -21.23 -10.83
CA SER A 49 25.11 -21.01 -11.82
C SER A 49 23.72 -21.13 -11.19
N TYR A 50 23.50 -22.13 -10.34
CA TYR A 50 22.24 -22.30 -9.61
C TYR A 50 21.97 -21.10 -8.69
N ALA A 51 22.96 -20.65 -7.92
CA ALA A 51 22.80 -19.48 -7.05
C ALA A 51 22.42 -18.23 -7.83
N ILE A 52 23.07 -17.98 -8.98
CA ILE A 52 22.77 -16.81 -9.82
C ILE A 52 21.34 -16.91 -10.38
N ILE A 53 20.96 -18.04 -10.97
CA ILE A 53 19.64 -18.23 -11.57
C ILE A 53 18.54 -18.11 -10.51
N PHE A 54 18.73 -18.75 -9.35
CA PHE A 54 17.76 -18.71 -8.26
C PHE A 54 17.61 -17.31 -7.67
N PHE A 55 18.72 -16.56 -7.53
CA PHE A 55 18.69 -15.18 -7.08
C PHE A 55 17.90 -14.27 -8.03
N LEU A 56 18.17 -14.37 -9.33
CA LEU A 56 17.44 -13.62 -10.35
C LEU A 56 15.95 -14.00 -10.37
N PHE A 57 15.62 -15.28 -10.17
CA PHE A 57 14.25 -15.75 -10.06
C PHE A 57 13.50 -15.14 -8.86
N LEU A 58 14.14 -15.04 -7.68
CA LEU A 58 13.55 -14.41 -6.51
C LEU A 58 13.32 -12.91 -6.70
N ILE A 59 14.27 -12.20 -7.31
CA ILE A 59 14.09 -10.79 -7.68
C ILE A 59 12.90 -10.64 -8.64
N LEU A 60 12.86 -11.45 -9.71
CA LEU A 60 11.79 -11.40 -10.69
C LEU A 60 10.42 -11.68 -10.06
N SER A 61 10.34 -12.68 -9.18
CA SER A 61 9.11 -13.06 -8.49
C SER A 61 8.60 -11.93 -7.58
N ARG A 62 9.49 -11.23 -6.87
CA ARG A 62 9.13 -10.02 -6.10
C ARG A 62 8.54 -8.95 -7.01
N GLU A 63 9.18 -8.63 -8.13
CA GLU A 63 8.69 -7.59 -9.04
C GLU A 63 7.37 -7.98 -9.72
N ILE A 64 7.19 -9.25 -10.10
CA ILE A 64 5.91 -9.76 -10.61
C ILE A 64 4.81 -9.57 -9.56
N MET A 65 5.05 -9.90 -8.30
CA MET A 65 4.07 -9.68 -7.23
C MET A 65 3.76 -8.19 -7.06
N ARG A 66 4.77 -7.32 -7.02
CA ARG A 66 4.56 -5.86 -6.89
C ARG A 66 3.73 -5.29 -8.04
N LEU A 67 3.89 -5.80 -9.26
CA LEU A 67 3.13 -5.39 -10.45
C LEU A 67 1.73 -6.00 -10.52
N ALA A 68 1.59 -7.30 -10.21
CA ALA A 68 0.31 -8.00 -10.22
C ALA A 68 -0.67 -7.44 -9.17
N LEU A 69 -0.13 -6.83 -8.11
CA LEU A 69 -0.87 -6.22 -7.02
C LEU A 69 -1.22 -4.75 -7.26
N VAL A 70 -0.82 -4.16 -8.39
CA VAL A 70 -1.26 -2.82 -8.78
C VAL A 70 -2.73 -2.91 -9.19
N THR A 71 -3.62 -2.53 -8.28
CA THR A 71 -5.05 -2.48 -8.61
C THR A 71 -5.32 -1.28 -9.52
N PRO A 72 -6.09 -1.47 -10.62
CA PRO A 72 -6.36 -0.42 -11.61
C PRO A 72 -6.96 0.86 -11.03
N ASP A 73 -7.72 0.74 -9.93
CA ASP A 73 -8.47 1.85 -9.37
C ASP A 73 -7.74 2.55 -8.21
N GLN A 74 -6.84 1.88 -7.47
CA GLN A 74 -6.14 2.48 -6.32
C GLN A 74 -4.74 2.99 -6.66
N HIS A 75 -4.11 2.49 -7.73
CA HIS A 75 -2.72 2.81 -8.10
C HIS A 75 -1.74 2.72 -6.92
N ALA A 76 -2.08 1.89 -5.92
CA ALA A 76 -1.31 1.68 -4.73
C ALA A 76 -0.31 0.56 -5.03
N VAL A 77 0.93 0.96 -5.29
CA VAL A 77 2.03 0.02 -5.52
C VAL A 77 2.80 -0.14 -4.22
N ILE A 78 3.25 -1.36 -3.90
CA ILE A 78 4.17 -1.57 -2.78
C ILE A 78 5.50 -0.88 -3.14
N VAL A 79 5.72 0.29 -2.55
CA VAL A 79 6.94 1.09 -2.71
C VAL A 79 7.96 0.59 -1.69
N LEU A 80 9.11 0.13 -2.18
CA LEU A 80 10.23 -0.22 -1.31
C LEU A 80 11.20 0.95 -1.23
N SER A 81 11.62 1.29 -0.02
CA SER A 81 12.73 2.22 0.20
C SER A 81 14.03 1.61 -0.35
N LEU A 82 15.05 2.45 -0.56
CA LEU A 82 16.36 1.97 -1.02
C LEU A 82 16.96 0.96 -0.03
N SER A 83 16.81 1.23 1.26
CA SER A 83 17.29 0.35 2.34
C SER A 83 16.58 -1.01 2.32
N GLU A 84 15.25 -1.02 2.18
CA GLU A 84 14.45 -2.24 2.07
C GLU A 84 14.84 -3.06 0.83
N LEU A 85 14.99 -2.40 -0.31
CA LEU A 85 15.37 -3.04 -1.56
C LEU A 85 16.72 -3.76 -1.43
N LEU A 86 17.72 -3.09 -0.87
CA LEU A 86 19.05 -3.65 -0.65
C LEU A 86 19.01 -4.78 0.38
N PHE A 87 18.22 -4.63 1.44
CA PHE A 87 18.04 -5.64 2.46
C PHE A 87 17.42 -6.93 1.89
N PHE A 88 16.33 -6.83 1.15
CA PHE A 88 15.69 -7.99 0.53
C PHE A 88 16.55 -8.62 -0.55
N ASN A 89 17.29 -7.82 -1.33
CA ASN A 89 18.28 -8.35 -2.28
C ASN A 89 19.39 -9.13 -1.56
N PHE A 90 19.88 -8.63 -0.42
CA PHE A 90 20.86 -9.35 0.40
C PHE A 90 20.28 -10.66 0.94
N PHE A 91 19.06 -10.63 1.47
CA PHE A 91 18.37 -11.82 1.95
C PHE A 91 18.22 -12.88 0.84
N PHE A 92 17.73 -12.49 -0.34
CA PHE A 92 17.59 -13.39 -1.48
C PHE A 92 18.94 -13.90 -1.97
N ALA A 93 19.98 -13.07 -2.03
CA ALA A 93 21.31 -13.48 -2.44
C ALA A 93 21.88 -14.53 -1.48
N PHE A 94 21.72 -14.34 -0.16
CA PHE A 94 22.22 -15.28 0.84
C PHE A 94 21.52 -16.64 0.77
N VAL A 95 20.19 -16.64 0.68
CA VAL A 95 19.41 -17.87 0.48
C VAL A 95 19.84 -18.57 -0.81
N SER A 96 20.07 -17.80 -1.89
CA SER A 96 20.52 -18.35 -3.17
C SER A 96 21.91 -18.95 -3.09
N CYS A 97 22.84 -18.32 -2.36
CA CYS A 97 24.15 -18.89 -2.10
C CYS A 97 24.09 -20.18 -1.30
N LEU A 98 23.20 -20.29 -0.30
CA LEU A 98 22.98 -21.53 0.43
C LEU A 98 22.44 -22.64 -0.48
N MET A 99 21.53 -22.31 -1.40
CA MET A 99 20.99 -23.28 -2.35
C MET A 99 21.99 -23.70 -3.42
N GLY A 100 22.76 -22.76 -3.95
CA GLY A 100 23.88 -23.08 -4.84
C GLY A 100 24.92 -23.96 -4.15
N ALA A 101 25.24 -23.67 -2.88
CA ALA A 101 26.14 -24.49 -2.09
C ALA A 101 25.59 -25.90 -1.90
N GLN A 102 24.29 -26.07 -1.65
CA GLN A 102 23.67 -27.39 -1.61
C GLN A 102 23.94 -28.17 -2.90
N LYS A 103 23.75 -27.56 -4.07
CA LYS A 103 24.05 -28.20 -5.36
C LYS A 103 25.54 -28.50 -5.57
N PHE A 104 26.41 -27.63 -5.09
CA PHE A 104 27.85 -27.89 -5.06
C PHE A 104 28.19 -29.15 -4.23
N TYR A 105 27.68 -29.23 -2.99
CA TYR A 105 27.96 -30.37 -2.10
C TYR A 105 27.33 -31.65 -2.61
N GLU A 106 26.13 -31.59 -3.18
CA GLU A 106 25.44 -32.72 -3.81
C GLU A 106 26.33 -33.41 -4.85
N TYR A 107 26.89 -32.62 -5.76
CA TYR A 107 27.73 -33.12 -6.85
C TYR A 107 29.15 -33.50 -6.38
N SER A 108 29.72 -32.71 -5.46
CA SER A 108 31.08 -32.93 -4.96
C SER A 108 31.18 -34.10 -3.99
N LEU A 109 30.18 -34.31 -3.13
CA LEU A 109 30.15 -35.42 -2.16
C LEU A 109 29.84 -36.77 -2.81
N TYR A 110 29.17 -36.79 -3.97
CA TYR A 110 28.99 -37.99 -4.78
C TYR A 110 30.33 -38.66 -5.15
N SER A 111 31.44 -37.90 -5.15
CA SER A 111 32.79 -38.40 -5.43
C SER A 111 33.49 -39.10 -4.25
N ARG A 112 33.06 -38.90 -3.00
CA ARG A 112 33.61 -39.59 -1.82
C ARG A 112 32.99 -41.00 -1.72
N SER A 113 33.42 -41.85 -2.65
CA SER A 113 32.96 -43.22 -2.96
C SER A 113 33.01 -44.26 -1.82
N ARG A 114 33.34 -43.89 -0.59
CA ARG A 114 33.46 -44.83 0.55
C ARG A 114 32.38 -44.69 1.61
N SER A 115 31.44 -43.74 1.46
CA SER A 115 30.33 -43.60 2.40
C SER A 115 29.19 -44.55 2.02
N PRO A 116 28.68 -45.37 2.97
CA PRO A 116 27.53 -46.23 2.75
C PRO A 116 26.33 -45.47 2.18
N LEU A 117 25.52 -46.16 1.37
CA LEU A 117 24.30 -45.62 0.75
C LEU A 117 23.35 -44.95 1.75
N TYR A 118 23.22 -45.50 2.97
CA TYR A 118 22.37 -44.90 4.02
C TYR A 118 22.89 -43.55 4.51
N ILE A 119 24.21 -43.35 4.61
CA ILE A 119 24.81 -42.05 4.97
C ILE A 119 24.55 -41.04 3.85
N ARG A 120 24.72 -41.47 2.59
CA ARG A 120 24.43 -40.62 1.43
C ARG A 120 22.95 -40.25 1.35
N ASN A 121 22.04 -41.20 1.57
CA ASN A 121 20.61 -40.93 1.59
C ASN A 121 20.24 -40.00 2.75
N SER A 122 20.77 -40.18 3.97
CA SER A 122 20.54 -39.26 5.09
C SER A 122 21.00 -37.83 4.78
N ILE A 123 22.15 -37.66 4.10
CA ILE A 123 22.67 -36.35 3.68
C ILE A 123 21.68 -35.66 2.72
N TRP A 124 21.02 -36.43 1.87
CA TRP A 124 20.06 -35.97 0.88
C TRP A 124 18.67 -35.70 1.47
N THR A 125 18.11 -36.61 2.27
CA THR A 125 16.76 -36.47 2.84
C THR A 125 16.75 -35.53 4.04
N ASP A 126 17.73 -35.63 4.95
CA ASP A 126 17.61 -35.01 6.27
C ASP A 126 18.16 -33.57 6.31
N TYR A 127 19.12 -33.23 5.43
CA TYR A 127 19.81 -31.94 5.50
C TYR A 127 19.52 -30.99 4.34
N SER A 128 18.88 -31.47 3.28
CA SER A 128 18.41 -30.66 2.14
C SER A 128 16.91 -30.41 2.20
N GLY A 129 16.13 -31.37 2.71
CA GLY A 129 14.68 -31.26 2.88
C GLY A 129 14.23 -30.02 3.67
N PRO A 130 14.86 -29.67 4.82
CA PRO A 130 14.39 -28.55 5.64
C PRO A 130 14.50 -27.19 4.95
N ILE A 131 15.50 -26.94 4.10
CA ILE A 131 15.57 -25.66 3.37
C ILE A 131 14.48 -25.59 2.30
N TRP A 132 14.23 -26.68 1.59
CA TRP A 132 13.13 -26.74 0.61
C TRP A 132 11.76 -26.60 1.27
N TYR A 133 11.57 -27.22 2.43
CA TYR A 133 10.35 -27.07 3.23
C TYR A 133 10.18 -25.64 3.75
N PHE A 134 11.26 -25.04 4.26
CA PHE A 134 11.29 -23.63 4.63
C PHE A 134 10.90 -22.73 3.45
N LEU A 135 11.53 -22.90 2.28
CA LEU A 135 11.22 -22.12 1.08
C LEU A 135 9.77 -22.29 0.64
N HIS A 136 9.22 -23.50 0.75
CA HIS A 136 7.83 -23.78 0.41
C HIS A 136 6.85 -23.05 1.34
N ILE A 137 7.04 -23.15 2.66
CA ILE A 137 6.19 -22.45 3.64
C ILE A 137 6.37 -20.94 3.51
N PHE A 138 7.63 -20.49 3.47
CA PHE A 138 7.95 -19.07 3.39
C PHE A 138 7.42 -18.45 2.10
N GLY A 139 7.49 -19.17 0.97
CA GLY A 139 6.90 -18.75 -0.30
C GLY A 139 5.38 -18.63 -0.23
N LYS A 140 4.69 -19.61 0.38
CA LYS A 140 3.23 -19.54 0.60
C LYS A 140 2.85 -18.35 1.48
N LEU A 141 3.56 -18.17 2.60
CA LEU A 141 3.37 -17.03 3.48
C LEU A 141 3.61 -15.72 2.72
N ALA A 142 4.69 -15.60 1.94
CA ALA A 142 4.99 -14.41 1.17
C ALA A 142 3.90 -14.06 0.14
N ILE A 143 3.28 -15.05 -0.51
CA ILE A 143 2.14 -14.82 -1.42
C ILE A 143 0.91 -14.34 -0.65
N VAL A 144 0.54 -15.04 0.42
CA VAL A 144 -0.61 -14.66 1.26
C VAL A 144 -0.41 -13.24 1.81
N TRP A 145 0.76 -12.96 2.36
CA TRP A 145 1.13 -11.64 2.87
C TRP A 145 1.19 -10.58 1.78
N GLY A 146 1.67 -10.90 0.59
CA GLY A 146 1.63 -9.99 -0.56
C GLY A 146 0.21 -9.58 -0.91
N ILE A 147 -0.72 -10.54 -0.96
CA ILE A 147 -2.14 -10.29 -1.22
C ILE A 147 -2.77 -9.46 -0.10
N PHE A 148 -2.54 -9.81 1.17
CA PHE A 148 -3.04 -9.04 2.31
C PHE A 148 -2.49 -7.61 2.33
N GLY A 149 -1.20 -7.42 2.05
CA GLY A 149 -0.54 -6.11 1.95
C GLY A 149 -1.24 -5.18 0.95
N SER A 150 -1.75 -5.72 -0.15
CA SER A 150 -2.49 -4.94 -1.14
C SER A 150 -3.88 -4.56 -0.69
N ILE A 151 -4.55 -5.41 0.08
CA ILE A 151 -5.86 -5.11 0.66
C ILE A 151 -5.72 -4.00 1.71
N THR A 152 -4.64 -4.01 2.50
CA THR A 152 -4.39 -3.03 3.56
C THR A 152 -3.63 -1.79 3.08
N SER A 153 -3.65 -1.49 1.77
CA SER A 153 -2.98 -0.32 1.18
C SER A 153 -1.49 -0.17 1.55
N GLY A 154 -0.76 -1.27 1.76
CA GLY A 154 0.69 -1.25 1.98
C GLY A 154 1.15 -1.03 3.43
N HIS A 155 0.26 -0.99 4.42
CA HIS A 155 0.64 -0.83 5.84
C HIS A 155 1.38 -2.03 6.46
N LEU A 156 1.59 -3.12 5.72
CA LEU A 156 2.32 -4.30 6.20
C LEU A 156 3.82 -4.17 5.91
N ASN A 157 4.53 -3.36 6.70
CA ASN A 157 5.98 -3.22 6.61
C ASN A 157 6.71 -4.12 7.64
N PHE A 158 7.11 -5.33 7.24
CA PHE A 158 7.91 -6.21 8.11
C PHE A 158 9.35 -5.72 8.32
N PHE A 159 9.84 -4.79 7.50
CA PHE A 159 11.21 -4.31 7.60
C PHE A 159 11.38 -3.36 8.79
N GLU A 160 10.46 -2.43 9.01
CA GLU A 160 10.57 -1.46 10.11
C GLU A 160 10.56 -2.15 11.49
N GLU A 161 9.67 -3.12 11.70
CA GLU A 161 9.49 -3.76 13.01
C GLU A 161 10.24 -5.10 13.16
N TYR A 162 10.39 -5.87 12.08
CA TYR A 162 10.81 -7.28 12.14
C TYR A 162 12.03 -7.64 11.28
N TRP A 163 12.86 -6.67 10.85
CA TRP A 163 14.07 -6.95 10.05
C TRP A 163 15.01 -7.99 10.69
N TRP A 164 15.09 -8.01 12.02
CA TRP A 164 15.92 -8.96 12.78
C TRP A 164 15.47 -10.41 12.60
N LEU A 165 14.18 -10.66 12.35
CA LEU A 165 13.63 -12.00 12.10
C LEU A 165 14.21 -12.61 10.81
N PHE A 166 14.35 -11.78 9.77
CA PHE A 166 14.95 -12.21 8.50
C PHE A 166 16.43 -12.56 8.67
N LEU A 167 17.18 -11.81 9.48
CA LEU A 167 18.58 -12.17 9.79
C LEU A 167 18.66 -13.47 10.58
N LEU A 168 17.78 -13.66 11.56
CA LEU A 168 17.70 -14.90 12.32
C LEU A 168 17.42 -16.11 11.42
N ILE A 169 16.53 -15.94 10.43
CA ILE A 169 16.26 -16.96 9.41
C ILE A 169 17.53 -17.31 8.64
N LEU A 170 18.31 -16.32 8.16
CA LEU A 170 19.57 -16.60 7.44
C LEU A 170 20.56 -17.38 8.31
N VAL A 171 20.68 -16.98 9.58
CA VAL A 171 21.53 -17.66 10.57
C VAL A 171 21.06 -19.11 10.77
N ALA A 172 19.77 -19.33 10.98
CA ALA A 172 19.19 -20.66 11.17
C ALA A 172 19.39 -21.56 9.94
N LEU A 173 19.17 -21.03 8.73
CA LEU A 173 19.38 -21.76 7.48
C LEU A 173 20.85 -22.11 7.25
N PHE A 174 21.76 -21.20 7.55
CA PHE A 174 23.20 -21.47 7.50
C PHE A 174 23.59 -22.57 8.49
N PHE A 175 23.12 -22.48 9.74
CA PHE A 175 23.45 -23.48 10.76
C PHE A 175 22.85 -24.85 10.45
N ASN A 176 21.70 -24.92 9.79
CA ASN A 176 21.14 -26.17 9.29
C ASN A 176 22.10 -26.88 8.29
N GLN A 177 22.94 -26.14 7.55
CA GLN A 177 23.94 -26.73 6.65
C GLN A 177 25.24 -27.16 7.35
N THR A 178 25.43 -26.85 8.64
CA THR A 178 26.68 -27.12 9.37
C THR A 178 27.05 -28.59 9.38
N ASN A 179 26.08 -29.50 9.42
CA ASN A 179 26.35 -30.94 9.41
C ASN A 179 26.95 -31.40 8.07
N LYS A 180 26.54 -30.80 6.94
CA LYS A 180 27.18 -31.04 5.64
C LYS A 180 28.62 -30.52 5.62
N TYR A 181 28.86 -29.34 6.20
CA TYR A 181 30.20 -28.78 6.30
C TYR A 181 31.11 -29.64 7.19
N ARG A 182 30.60 -30.13 8.33
CA ARG A 182 31.33 -31.06 9.20
C ARG A 182 31.69 -32.35 8.48
N PHE A 183 30.79 -32.89 7.68
CA PHE A 183 31.07 -34.07 6.86
C PHE A 183 32.13 -33.80 5.77
N PHE A 184 32.09 -32.63 5.13
CA PHE A 184 33.03 -32.28 4.07
C PHE A 184 34.44 -31.99 4.62
N PHE A 185 34.55 -31.13 5.63
CA PHE A 185 35.82 -30.66 6.20
C PHE A 185 36.35 -31.49 7.38
N ALA A 186 35.57 -32.46 7.88
CA ALA A 186 35.93 -33.36 8.98
C ALA A 186 36.49 -32.60 10.21
N SER A 187 37.72 -32.91 10.62
CA SER A 187 38.39 -32.34 11.79
C SER A 187 38.60 -30.82 11.71
N GLU A 188 38.69 -30.25 10.50
CA GLU A 188 38.94 -28.82 10.30
C GLU A 188 37.65 -27.98 10.27
N ALA A 189 36.47 -28.60 10.42
CA ALA A 189 35.19 -27.92 10.25
C ALA A 189 35.05 -26.67 11.15
N ARG A 190 35.58 -26.70 12.38
CA ARG A 190 35.52 -25.56 13.32
C ARG A 190 36.22 -24.31 12.78
N VAL A 191 37.25 -24.47 11.95
CA VAL A 191 37.99 -23.36 11.33
C VAL A 191 37.33 -22.92 10.02
N TRP A 192 36.76 -23.85 9.25
CA TRP A 192 36.17 -23.57 7.94
C TRP A 192 34.74 -23.02 7.99
N ILE A 193 33.91 -23.44 8.94
CA ILE A 193 32.53 -22.95 9.10
C ILE A 193 32.46 -21.41 9.20
N PRO A 194 33.20 -20.73 10.10
CA PRO A 194 33.13 -19.27 10.18
C PRO A 194 33.65 -18.58 8.91
N LYS A 195 34.66 -19.15 8.24
CA LYS A 195 35.16 -18.64 6.95
C LYS A 195 34.12 -18.76 5.84
N LEU A 196 33.36 -19.85 5.82
CA LEU A 196 32.24 -20.03 4.89
C LEU A 196 31.09 -19.07 5.19
N GLY A 197 30.78 -18.83 6.47
CA GLY A 197 29.81 -17.80 6.87
C GLY A 197 30.20 -16.43 6.33
N LEU A 198 31.46 -16.02 6.54
CA LEU A 198 31.99 -14.77 6.00
C LEU A 198 31.96 -14.75 4.47
N PHE A 199 32.30 -15.87 3.82
CA PHE A 199 32.22 -16.00 2.37
C PHE A 199 30.78 -15.80 1.87
N TYR A 200 29.77 -16.41 2.49
CA TYR A 200 28.38 -16.20 2.09
C TYR A 200 27.91 -14.77 2.30
N VAL A 201 28.27 -14.13 3.42
CA VAL A 201 27.93 -12.71 3.65
C VAL A 201 28.55 -11.83 2.57
N THR A 202 29.86 -11.98 2.31
CA THR A 202 30.58 -11.18 1.32
C THR A 202 30.09 -11.44 -0.11
N ALA A 203 29.83 -12.69 -0.48
CA ALA A 203 29.25 -13.04 -1.77
C ALA A 203 27.85 -12.45 -1.94
N SER A 204 27.01 -12.48 -0.89
CA SER A 204 25.65 -11.94 -0.93
C SER A 204 25.64 -10.42 -1.03
N LEU A 205 26.54 -9.74 -0.31
CA LEU A 205 26.75 -8.30 -0.42
C LEU A 205 27.21 -7.93 -1.84
N PHE A 206 28.18 -8.68 -2.39
CA PHE A 206 28.64 -8.46 -3.75
C PHE A 206 27.51 -8.63 -4.78
N SER A 207 26.75 -9.72 -4.72
CA SER A 207 25.60 -9.96 -5.59
C SER A 207 24.56 -8.84 -5.48
N THR A 208 24.27 -8.37 -4.27
CA THR A 208 23.33 -7.27 -4.01
C THR A 208 23.79 -5.96 -4.65
N LEU A 209 25.07 -5.63 -4.51
CA LEU A 209 25.65 -4.41 -5.09
C LEU A 209 25.66 -4.48 -6.63
N VAL A 210 25.94 -5.65 -7.20
CA VAL A 210 25.92 -5.85 -8.66
C VAL A 210 24.52 -5.69 -9.23
N THR A 211 23.47 -6.19 -8.56
CA THR A 211 22.08 -6.06 -9.02
C THR A 211 21.38 -4.78 -8.55
N SER A 212 22.04 -3.95 -7.74
CA SER A 212 21.46 -2.71 -7.21
C SER A 212 21.06 -1.73 -8.31
N PRO A 213 21.88 -1.42 -9.33
CA PRO A 213 21.51 -0.45 -10.37
C PRO A 213 20.23 -0.83 -11.13
N SER A 214 20.08 -2.10 -11.52
CA SER A 214 18.87 -2.58 -12.19
C SER A 214 17.67 -2.58 -11.25
N SER A 215 17.85 -3.03 -10.01
CA SER A 215 16.78 -3.03 -9.00
C SER A 215 16.29 -1.60 -8.70
N ILE A 216 17.20 -0.63 -8.64
CA ILE A 216 16.87 0.80 -8.46
C ILE A 216 16.11 1.31 -9.67
N HIS A 217 16.51 0.95 -10.89
CA HIS A 217 15.80 1.33 -12.11
C HIS A 217 14.37 0.78 -12.12
N TYR A 218 14.18 -0.51 -11.83
CA TYR A 218 12.85 -1.11 -11.71
C TYR A 218 12.04 -0.47 -10.59
N ASN A 219 12.65 -0.19 -9.44
CA ASN A 219 11.96 0.48 -8.35
C ASN A 219 11.45 1.86 -8.77
N ARG A 220 12.25 2.64 -9.52
CA ARG A 220 11.81 3.93 -10.08
C ARG A 220 10.68 3.76 -11.09
N LEU A 221 10.75 2.75 -11.95
CA LEU A 221 9.70 2.44 -12.92
C LEU A 221 8.38 2.09 -12.21
N VAL A 222 8.44 1.16 -11.26
CA VAL A 222 7.31 0.71 -10.43
C VAL A 222 6.72 1.88 -9.63
N ASN A 223 7.56 2.69 -9.00
CA ASN A 223 7.11 3.90 -8.30
C ASN A 223 6.49 4.94 -9.24
N SER A 224 6.87 4.97 -10.52
CA SER A 224 6.25 5.89 -11.49
C SER A 224 4.80 5.54 -11.83
N TYR A 225 4.36 4.32 -11.53
CA TYR A 225 2.95 3.91 -11.58
C TYR A 225 2.18 4.25 -10.30
N SER A 226 2.86 4.71 -9.24
CA SER A 226 2.20 5.21 -8.03
C SER A 226 1.75 6.65 -8.23
N ILE A 227 0.53 6.97 -7.79
CA ILE A 227 -0.02 8.33 -7.82
C ILE A 227 0.87 9.32 -7.06
N TRP A 228 1.45 8.87 -5.93
CA TRP A 228 2.31 9.64 -5.05
C TRP A 228 3.63 10.09 -5.70
N SER A 229 4.00 9.51 -6.85
CA SER A 229 5.15 9.96 -7.63
C SER A 229 4.85 11.23 -8.44
N SER A 230 3.59 11.43 -8.82
CA SER A 230 3.16 12.53 -9.67
C SER A 230 2.57 13.72 -8.92
N ILE A 231 1.96 13.47 -7.76
CA ILE A 231 1.22 14.47 -6.98
C ILE A 231 1.68 14.46 -5.52
N ASP A 232 1.79 15.64 -4.92
CA ASP A 232 1.99 15.86 -3.49
C ASP A 232 0.64 16.16 -2.84
N ILE A 233 0.22 15.28 -1.92
CA ILE A 233 -1.04 15.39 -1.19
C ILE A 233 -0.75 15.08 0.27
N GLN A 234 -1.00 16.05 1.13
CA GLN A 234 -1.11 15.84 2.58
C GLN A 234 -2.58 15.89 2.98
N THR A 235 -3.18 14.74 3.26
CA THR A 235 -4.59 14.67 3.67
C THR A 235 -4.80 15.33 5.05
N PRO A 236 -5.99 15.90 5.30
CA PRO A 236 -6.33 16.40 6.63
C PRO A 236 -6.48 15.24 7.62
N THR A 237 -6.10 15.45 8.88
CA THR A 237 -6.29 14.44 9.93
C THR A 237 -7.69 14.59 10.55
N SER A 238 -8.32 13.48 10.90
CA SER A 238 -9.62 13.43 11.59
C SER A 238 -9.60 12.29 12.59
N THR A 239 -10.22 12.50 13.76
CA THR A 239 -10.49 11.45 14.75
C THR A 239 -11.73 10.62 14.40
N ILE A 240 -12.54 11.13 13.47
CA ILE A 240 -13.71 10.44 12.92
C ILE A 240 -13.39 10.03 11.50
N ASP A 241 -13.18 8.74 11.30
CA ASP A 241 -13.06 8.13 9.98
C ASP A 241 -13.95 6.89 9.89
N ARG A 242 -14.39 6.60 8.67
CA ARG A 242 -15.14 5.39 8.34
C ARG A 242 -14.41 4.65 7.23
N LEU A 243 -14.22 3.35 7.40
CA LEU A 243 -13.78 2.45 6.35
C LEU A 243 -14.96 2.10 5.44
N GLU A 244 -14.94 2.58 4.20
CA GLU A 244 -15.91 2.14 3.19
C GLU A 244 -15.38 0.88 2.49
N ALA A 245 -15.98 -0.27 2.82
CA ALA A 245 -15.44 -1.61 2.54
C ALA A 245 -15.60 -2.10 1.08
N ARG A 246 -16.24 -1.35 0.18
CA ARG A 246 -16.49 -1.80 -1.20
C ARG A 246 -15.37 -1.40 -2.17
N PHE A 247 -14.18 -1.98 -1.98
CA PHE A 247 -12.97 -1.68 -2.75
C PHE A 247 -13.10 -1.77 -4.29
N GLY A 248 -14.01 -2.61 -4.82
CA GLY A 248 -14.21 -2.81 -6.26
C GLY A 248 -15.08 -1.76 -6.97
N LEU A 249 -15.73 -0.86 -6.22
CA LEU A 249 -16.63 0.18 -6.74
C LEU A 249 -16.24 1.55 -6.15
N VAL A 250 -14.94 1.84 -6.08
CA VAL A 250 -14.46 3.16 -5.67
C VAL A 250 -13.81 3.86 -6.86
N PHE A 251 -14.19 5.10 -7.10
CA PHE A 251 -13.51 5.97 -8.04
C PHE A 251 -12.67 6.99 -7.28
N ASN A 252 -11.35 6.91 -7.42
CA ASN A 252 -10.43 7.80 -6.70
C ASN A 252 -10.17 9.08 -7.50
N ILE A 253 -10.37 10.23 -6.85
CA ILE A 253 -9.98 11.54 -7.36
C ILE A 253 -8.89 12.10 -6.46
N TYR A 254 -7.77 12.52 -7.06
CA TYR A 254 -6.63 13.08 -6.35
C TYR A 254 -6.52 14.56 -6.69
N TYR A 255 -6.57 15.43 -5.70
CA TYR A 255 -6.41 16.87 -5.88
C TYR A 255 -5.27 17.37 -4.98
N GLY A 256 -4.17 17.81 -5.60
CA GLY A 256 -2.96 18.21 -4.91
C GLY A 256 -2.04 19.04 -5.79
N PHE A 257 -0.75 19.07 -5.43
CA PHE A 257 0.27 19.84 -6.14
C PHE A 257 1.17 18.94 -6.99
N LYS A 258 1.50 19.36 -8.20
CA LYS A 258 2.42 18.63 -9.09
C LYS A 258 3.86 18.70 -8.56
N LYS A 259 4.51 17.54 -8.35
CA LYS A 259 5.89 17.48 -7.81
C LYS A 259 6.99 17.99 -8.76
N ASN A 260 6.76 17.93 -10.07
CA ASN A 260 7.74 18.32 -11.11
C ASN A 260 7.33 19.59 -11.89
N ALA A 261 6.44 20.41 -11.33
CA ALA A 261 6.01 21.66 -11.92
C ALA A 261 6.49 22.84 -11.08
N GLU A 262 6.12 24.06 -11.47
CA GLU A 262 6.34 25.24 -10.65
C GLU A 262 5.74 25.03 -9.25
N PRO A 263 6.37 25.56 -8.19
CA PRO A 263 5.87 25.42 -6.83
C PRO A 263 4.40 25.89 -6.77
N ASN A 264 3.57 25.12 -6.07
CA ASN A 264 2.13 25.33 -5.93
C ASN A 264 1.30 25.17 -7.22
N THR A 265 1.80 24.45 -8.24
CA THR A 265 0.96 24.08 -9.38
C THR A 265 -0.06 23.02 -8.97
N GLU A 266 -1.30 23.45 -8.78
CA GLU A 266 -2.45 22.59 -8.49
C GLU A 266 -2.82 21.69 -9.68
N ALA A 267 -3.31 20.48 -9.39
CA ALA A 267 -3.83 19.59 -10.41
C ALA A 267 -4.79 18.55 -9.84
N ILE A 268 -5.76 18.18 -10.67
CA ILE A 268 -6.60 17.00 -10.45
C ILE A 268 -6.02 15.84 -11.25
N ALA A 269 -5.87 14.68 -10.61
CA ALA A 269 -5.39 13.46 -11.21
C ALA A 269 -6.36 12.30 -10.96
N LEU A 270 -6.54 11.46 -11.98
CA LEU A 270 -7.30 10.20 -11.88
C LEU A 270 -6.39 8.98 -11.77
N GLY A 271 -5.09 9.19 -11.89
CA GLY A 271 -4.07 8.14 -11.85
C GLY A 271 -2.67 8.70 -12.08
N PRO A 272 -1.63 7.86 -12.01
CA PRO A 272 -0.25 8.28 -12.17
C PRO A 272 -0.06 8.99 -13.52
N LYS A 273 0.44 10.23 -13.50
CA LYS A 273 0.67 11.08 -14.68
C LYS A 273 -0.60 11.36 -15.54
N ARG A 274 -1.78 10.96 -15.08
CA ARG A 274 -3.07 11.25 -15.74
C ARG A 274 -3.72 12.45 -15.04
N PHE A 275 -3.19 13.62 -15.37
CA PHE A 275 -3.79 14.89 -14.99
C PHE A 275 -4.96 15.18 -15.91
N VAL A 276 -6.06 15.63 -15.32
CA VAL A 276 -7.30 15.93 -16.04
C VAL A 276 -7.74 17.35 -15.73
N ASP A 277 -8.34 17.99 -16.72
CA ASP A 277 -9.10 19.21 -16.48
C ASP A 277 -10.54 18.88 -16.04
N SER A 278 -11.35 19.91 -15.82
CA SER A 278 -12.75 19.75 -15.43
C SER A 278 -13.55 18.99 -16.50
N ALA A 279 -13.38 19.27 -17.79
CA ALA A 279 -14.16 18.61 -18.84
C ALA A 279 -13.82 17.11 -18.96
N GLU A 280 -12.53 16.76 -18.92
CA GLU A 280 -12.03 15.39 -18.96
C GLU A 280 -12.42 14.59 -17.71
N LEU A 281 -12.46 15.23 -16.54
CA LEU A 281 -12.96 14.62 -15.32
C LEU A 281 -14.44 14.19 -15.49
N SER A 282 -15.28 15.09 -15.99
CA SER A 282 -16.70 14.80 -16.26
C SER A 282 -16.86 13.64 -17.22
N GLN A 283 -16.13 13.65 -18.34
CA GLN A 283 -16.17 12.56 -19.32
C GLN A 283 -15.72 11.22 -18.72
N SER A 284 -14.68 11.23 -17.89
CA SER A 284 -14.17 10.02 -17.23
C SER A 284 -15.18 9.43 -16.24
N LEU A 285 -15.89 10.29 -15.50
CA LEU A 285 -16.95 9.87 -14.58
C LEU A 285 -18.17 9.32 -15.33
N ILE A 286 -18.61 9.98 -16.40
CA ILE A 286 -19.71 9.50 -17.25
C ILE A 286 -19.37 8.13 -17.84
N LYS A 287 -18.15 7.98 -18.36
CA LYS A 287 -17.65 6.70 -18.90
C LYS A 287 -17.60 5.61 -17.84
N ARG A 288 -17.19 5.92 -16.60
CA ARG A 288 -17.21 4.93 -15.51
C ARG A 288 -18.65 4.55 -15.13
N LYS A 289 -19.56 5.53 -15.01
CA LYS A 289 -20.98 5.29 -14.72
C LYS A 289 -21.67 4.46 -15.80
N SER A 290 -21.32 4.61 -17.08
CA SER A 290 -21.87 3.78 -18.15
C SER A 290 -21.30 2.37 -18.18
N SER A 291 -20.11 2.15 -17.59
CA SER A 291 -19.48 0.82 -17.54
C SER A 291 -19.97 -0.09 -16.40
N VAL A 292 -20.72 0.45 -15.43
CA VAL A 292 -21.25 -0.30 -14.28
C VAL A 292 -22.76 -0.51 -14.39
N ALA A 293 -23.28 -1.55 -13.73
CA ALA A 293 -24.70 -1.86 -13.71
C ALA A 293 -25.51 -0.70 -13.10
N PHE A 294 -26.78 -0.54 -13.49
CA PHE A 294 -27.62 0.60 -13.07
C PHE A 294 -27.66 0.81 -11.54
N PHE A 295 -27.80 -0.27 -10.77
CA PHE A 295 -27.83 -0.23 -9.31
C PHE A 295 -26.45 0.05 -8.67
N GLU A 296 -25.37 0.00 -9.44
CA GLU A 296 -24.00 0.30 -9.00
C GLU A 296 -23.52 1.68 -9.47
N ARG A 297 -24.36 2.45 -10.19
CA ARG A 297 -24.00 3.78 -10.70
C ARG A 297 -23.78 4.83 -9.62
N ASP A 298 -24.35 4.63 -8.43
CA ASP A 298 -24.10 5.45 -7.23
C ASP A 298 -22.96 4.84 -6.40
N PHE A 299 -21.85 4.56 -7.09
CA PHE A 299 -20.62 4.10 -6.48
C PHE A 299 -19.94 5.23 -5.69
N LEU A 300 -19.06 4.86 -4.75
CA LEU A 300 -18.39 5.82 -3.89
C LEU A 300 -17.28 6.55 -4.66
N ILE A 301 -17.29 7.88 -4.63
CA ILE A 301 -16.14 8.67 -5.05
C ILE A 301 -15.26 8.95 -3.83
N ASN A 302 -14.05 8.41 -3.82
CA ASN A 302 -13.06 8.70 -2.79
C ASN A 302 -12.19 9.87 -3.24
N ILE A 303 -12.28 11.00 -2.54
CA ILE A 303 -11.60 12.24 -2.90
C ILE A 303 -10.46 12.47 -1.91
N LYS A 304 -9.23 12.45 -2.43
CA LYS A 304 -8.01 12.73 -1.68
C LYS A 304 -7.53 14.13 -2.03
N ILE A 305 -7.73 15.08 -1.12
CA ILE A 305 -7.42 16.49 -1.33
C ILE A 305 -6.30 16.90 -0.37
N ASP A 306 -5.31 17.64 -0.87
CA ASP A 306 -4.30 18.26 -0.01
C ASP A 306 -4.94 19.32 0.90
N LYS A 307 -4.64 19.26 2.20
CA LYS A 307 -5.20 20.14 3.24
C LYS A 307 -5.02 21.63 2.95
N ARG A 308 -4.02 22.02 2.14
CA ARG A 308 -3.69 23.41 1.80
C ARG A 308 -4.55 23.99 0.68
N ILE A 309 -5.25 23.16 -0.09
CA ILE A 309 -6.08 23.62 -1.21
C ILE A 309 -7.21 24.50 -0.67
N SER A 310 -7.48 25.62 -1.35
CA SER A 310 -8.60 26.51 -0.99
C SER A 310 -9.93 25.79 -1.14
N PHE A 311 -10.81 25.95 -0.15
CA PHE A 311 -12.14 25.35 -0.19
C PHE A 311 -12.98 25.84 -1.37
N SER A 312 -12.78 27.07 -1.85
CA SER A 312 -13.48 27.56 -3.05
C SER A 312 -13.27 26.61 -4.24
N LYS A 313 -12.04 26.14 -4.44
CA LYS A 313 -11.73 25.17 -5.50
C LYS A 313 -12.29 23.79 -5.24
N VAL A 314 -12.32 23.36 -3.99
CA VAL A 314 -13.01 22.13 -3.61
C VAL A 314 -14.51 22.25 -3.88
N SER A 315 -15.13 23.40 -3.61
CA SER A 315 -16.55 23.63 -3.85
C SER A 315 -16.91 23.59 -5.33
N GLU A 316 -16.04 24.10 -6.22
CA GLU A 316 -16.18 23.97 -7.68
C GLU A 316 -16.18 22.49 -8.10
N LEU A 317 -15.24 21.70 -7.58
CA LEU A 317 -15.19 20.25 -7.81
C LEU A 317 -16.46 19.55 -7.30
N LEU A 318 -16.93 19.87 -6.08
CA LEU A 318 -18.15 19.28 -5.53
C LEU A 318 -19.39 19.63 -6.37
N LEU A 319 -19.49 20.88 -6.83
CA LEU A 319 -20.56 21.30 -7.73
C LEU A 319 -20.55 20.49 -9.03
N GLN A 320 -19.37 20.30 -9.61
CA GLN A 320 -19.19 19.46 -10.80
C GLN A 320 -19.59 17.99 -10.56
N LEU A 321 -19.29 17.43 -9.38
CA LEU A 321 -19.73 16.07 -9.04
C LEU A 321 -21.25 15.97 -8.90
N ARG A 322 -21.89 17.02 -8.34
CA ARG A 322 -23.34 17.12 -8.15
C ARG A 322 -24.07 17.20 -9.49
N THR A 323 -23.59 18.01 -10.45
CA THR A 323 -24.18 18.10 -11.80
C THR A 323 -24.09 16.79 -12.58
N LEU A 324 -23.17 15.89 -12.20
CA LEU A 324 -23.08 14.55 -12.76
C LEU A 324 -23.94 13.52 -11.99
N ASN A 325 -24.83 13.96 -11.10
CA ASN A 325 -25.64 13.14 -10.21
C ASN A 325 -24.79 12.12 -9.42
N THR A 326 -23.66 12.59 -8.87
CA THR A 326 -22.86 11.80 -7.93
C THR A 326 -23.18 12.22 -6.51
N ARG A 327 -23.63 11.29 -5.67
CA ARG A 327 -24.11 11.59 -4.33
C ARG A 327 -23.16 11.14 -3.25
N LYS A 328 -22.64 9.91 -3.33
CA LYS A 328 -21.76 9.36 -2.28
C LYS A 328 -20.32 9.77 -2.50
N ILE A 329 -19.78 10.56 -1.57
CA ILE A 329 -18.37 10.91 -1.53
C ILE A 329 -17.72 10.52 -0.20
N LEU A 330 -16.43 10.24 -0.24
CA LEU A 330 -15.57 10.06 0.93
C LEU A 330 -14.46 11.09 0.85
N PHE A 331 -14.37 11.99 1.84
CA PHE A 331 -13.18 12.82 2.01
C PHE A 331 -12.13 12.04 2.78
N ALA A 332 -11.04 11.66 2.11
CA ALA A 332 -9.99 10.89 2.73
C ALA A 332 -9.28 11.70 3.83
N THR A 333 -9.18 11.11 5.02
CA THR A 333 -8.50 11.70 6.18
C THR A 333 -7.14 11.03 6.47
N ASN A 334 -6.82 10.00 5.68
CA ASN A 334 -5.52 9.34 5.67
C ASN A 334 -5.23 8.81 4.26
N GLU A 335 -4.10 8.13 4.09
CA GLU A 335 -3.69 7.58 2.79
C GLU A 335 -4.53 6.36 2.34
N SER A 336 -5.29 5.76 3.25
CA SER A 336 -6.15 4.60 3.02
C SER A 336 -7.56 4.99 2.52
N THR A 337 -8.46 4.01 2.33
CA THR A 337 -9.88 4.25 2.00
C THR A 337 -10.71 4.57 3.26
N ARG A 338 -10.14 5.37 4.16
CA ARG A 338 -10.84 5.86 5.35
C ARG A 338 -11.02 7.37 5.27
N GLY A 339 -12.17 7.82 5.72
CA GLY A 339 -12.49 9.24 5.61
C GLY A 339 -13.85 9.60 6.18
N ILE A 340 -14.23 10.85 5.95
CA ILE A 340 -15.55 11.37 6.28
C ILE A 340 -16.47 11.11 5.09
N SER A 341 -17.45 10.23 5.30
CA SER A 341 -18.48 9.90 4.30
C SER A 341 -19.56 10.96 4.30
N LEU A 342 -19.86 11.51 3.12
CA LEU A 342 -20.91 12.51 2.92
C LEU A 342 -21.81 12.12 1.76
N LEU A 343 -23.07 12.52 1.88
CA LEU A 343 -24.03 12.52 0.80
C LEU A 343 -24.13 13.95 0.27
N LEU A 344 -23.72 14.14 -0.98
CA LEU A 344 -23.93 15.40 -1.69
C LEU A 344 -25.40 15.52 -2.09
N ASN A 345 -25.99 16.65 -1.72
CA ASN A 345 -27.33 17.03 -2.17
C ASN A 345 -27.28 17.33 -3.68
N PRO A 346 -28.37 17.14 -4.44
CA PRO A 346 -28.41 17.55 -5.85
C PRO A 346 -28.31 19.06 -5.99
N THR A 347 -27.97 19.54 -7.18
CA THR A 347 -27.95 20.99 -7.50
C THR A 347 -29.36 21.57 -7.39
N CYS A 348 -29.44 22.88 -7.16
CA CYS A 348 -30.73 23.58 -7.07
C CYS A 348 -31.61 23.47 -8.33
N GLU A 349 -31.06 23.07 -9.48
CA GLU A 349 -31.77 23.00 -10.78
C GLU A 349 -32.28 21.59 -11.14
N GLU A 350 -31.76 20.51 -10.54
CA GLU A 350 -32.15 19.13 -10.90
C GLU A 350 -32.80 18.39 -9.73
N LEU A 351 -34.13 18.40 -9.70
CA LEU A 351 -34.92 17.43 -8.94
C LEU A 351 -35.52 16.40 -9.88
N VAL A 352 -34.68 15.48 -10.35
CA VAL A 352 -35.17 14.17 -10.80
C VAL A 352 -35.31 13.31 -9.56
N ARG A 353 -36.56 13.14 -9.11
CA ARG A 353 -36.94 12.25 -8.01
C ARG A 353 -36.31 10.87 -8.21
N THR A 354 -35.52 10.43 -7.24
CA THR A 354 -35.20 9.02 -7.06
C THR A 354 -35.68 8.59 -5.68
N ASP A 355 -36.58 7.60 -5.67
CA ASP A 355 -37.48 7.22 -4.56
C ASP A 355 -36.82 6.50 -3.38
N SER A 356 -35.75 7.04 -2.78
CA SER A 356 -35.18 6.37 -1.59
C SER A 356 -34.50 7.25 -0.55
N ILE A 357 -34.35 8.56 -0.76
CA ILE A 357 -33.77 9.46 0.26
C ILE A 357 -34.50 10.81 0.15
N PRO A 358 -34.99 11.42 1.25
CA PRO A 358 -35.56 12.75 1.21
C PRO A 358 -34.48 13.73 0.75
N VAL A 359 -34.67 14.27 -0.45
CA VAL A 359 -33.82 15.30 -1.04
C VAL A 359 -34.49 16.63 -0.76
N ILE A 360 -33.81 17.51 -0.02
CA ILE A 360 -34.29 18.85 0.25
C ILE A 360 -33.95 19.73 -0.96
N SER A 361 -34.98 20.28 -1.61
CA SER A 361 -34.80 21.20 -2.74
C SER A 361 -34.24 22.54 -2.27
N CYS A 362 -33.59 23.31 -3.14
CA CYS A 362 -33.19 24.68 -2.78
C CYS A 362 -34.39 25.61 -2.57
N ALA A 363 -35.55 25.31 -3.16
CA ALA A 363 -36.80 26.02 -2.89
C ALA A 363 -37.30 25.72 -1.46
N GLU A 364 -37.22 24.46 -1.02
CA GLU A 364 -37.52 24.04 0.36
C GLU A 364 -36.48 24.62 1.34
N LEU A 365 -35.19 24.65 0.99
CA LEU A 365 -34.17 25.35 1.80
C LEU A 365 -34.46 26.85 1.94
N LYS A 366 -34.95 27.51 0.87
CA LYS A 366 -35.38 28.93 0.90
C LYS A 366 -36.65 29.16 1.73
N GLU A 367 -37.57 28.22 1.79
CA GLU A 367 -38.73 28.31 2.68
C GLU A 367 -38.32 28.05 4.14
N VAL A 368 -37.29 27.22 4.35
CA VAL A 368 -36.76 26.84 5.67
C VAL A 368 -35.76 27.88 6.23
N THR A 369 -35.16 28.76 5.42
CA THR A 369 -34.25 29.84 5.90
C THR A 369 -34.93 30.82 6.87
N GLY A 370 -36.27 30.87 6.89
CA GLY A 370 -37.07 31.59 7.89
C GLY A 370 -37.39 30.82 9.18
N SER A 371 -36.98 29.55 9.28
CA SER A 371 -37.33 28.64 10.39
C SER A 371 -36.12 28.29 11.27
N ASN A 372 -36.37 27.87 12.51
CA ASN A 372 -35.34 27.43 13.45
C ASN A 372 -34.58 26.15 13.01
N LEU A 373 -34.99 25.51 11.91
CA LEU A 373 -34.43 24.26 11.38
C LEU A 373 -33.10 24.45 10.63
N MET A 374 -32.73 25.67 10.23
CA MET A 374 -31.48 25.89 9.50
C MET A 374 -30.45 26.66 10.34
N LYS A 375 -29.22 26.16 10.37
CA LYS A 375 -28.08 26.82 11.01
C LYS A 375 -26.95 27.02 10.01
N ARG A 376 -26.61 28.28 9.77
CA ARG A 376 -25.53 28.71 8.88
C ARG A 376 -24.21 28.68 9.65
N VAL A 377 -23.22 28.00 9.10
CA VAL A 377 -21.86 27.93 9.63
C VAL A 377 -20.91 28.48 8.58
N ASP A 378 -20.50 29.75 8.74
CA ASP A 378 -19.52 30.37 7.84
C ASP A 378 -18.10 30.21 8.40
N ILE A 379 -17.17 29.83 7.54
CA ILE A 379 -15.75 29.74 7.85
C ILE A 379 -15.02 30.84 7.08
N SER A 380 -14.30 31.69 7.80
CA SER A 380 -13.44 32.71 7.20
C SER A 380 -12.04 32.62 7.79
N GLY A 381 -11.13 32.01 7.03
CA GLY A 381 -9.80 31.64 7.51
C GLY A 381 -9.88 30.74 8.75
N GLN A 382 -9.44 31.25 9.90
CA GLN A 382 -9.48 30.50 11.17
C GLN A 382 -10.73 30.75 12.02
N LYS A 383 -11.54 31.75 11.65
CA LYS A 383 -12.74 32.14 12.39
C LYS A 383 -13.96 31.39 11.91
N ILE A 384 -14.87 31.11 12.83
CA ILE A 384 -16.12 30.40 12.57
C ILE A 384 -17.26 31.29 13.03
N TYR A 385 -18.28 31.42 12.19
CA TYR A 385 -19.49 32.17 12.50
C TYR A 385 -20.69 31.23 12.46
N LEU A 386 -21.46 31.19 13.53
CA LEU A 386 -22.72 30.45 13.61
C LEU A 386 -23.86 31.47 13.55
N ASN A 387 -24.66 31.43 12.48
CA ASN A 387 -25.69 32.43 12.18
C ASN A 387 -25.16 33.88 12.30
N GLY A 388 -23.95 34.13 11.78
CA GLY A 388 -23.29 35.43 11.81
C GLY A 388 -22.59 35.81 13.12
N LYS A 389 -22.73 35.03 14.20
CA LYS A 389 -22.01 35.28 15.47
C LYS A 389 -20.71 34.50 15.51
N GLU A 390 -19.60 35.17 15.83
CA GLU A 390 -18.29 34.50 15.98
C GLU A 390 -18.32 33.50 17.15
N VAL A 391 -17.88 32.27 16.88
CA VAL A 391 -17.86 31.15 17.82
C VAL A 391 -16.45 30.57 17.87
N SER A 392 -15.99 30.21 19.07
CA SER A 392 -14.69 29.54 19.24
C SER A 392 -14.75 28.08 18.75
N ARG A 393 -13.64 27.57 18.22
CA ARG A 393 -13.53 26.15 17.82
C ARG A 393 -13.91 25.19 18.97
N GLN A 394 -13.48 25.50 20.19
CA GLN A 394 -13.75 24.67 21.37
C GLN A 394 -15.24 24.59 21.73
N SER A 395 -16.00 25.66 21.46
CA SER A 395 -17.43 25.73 21.79
C SER A 395 -18.34 25.18 20.68
N LEU A 396 -17.84 25.05 19.44
CA LEU A 396 -18.67 24.66 18.30
C LEU A 396 -19.27 23.27 18.47
N GLU A 397 -18.48 22.28 18.90
CA GLU A 397 -18.96 20.91 19.15
C GLU A 397 -20.12 20.89 20.16
N GLY A 398 -19.97 21.62 21.28
CA GLY A 398 -21.00 21.72 22.31
C GLY A 398 -22.27 22.43 21.84
N LEU A 399 -22.12 23.49 21.04
CA LEU A 399 -23.25 24.22 20.45
C LEU A 399 -23.98 23.38 19.40
N ALA A 400 -23.26 22.71 18.51
CA ALA A 400 -23.83 21.80 17.52
C ALA A 400 -24.62 20.67 18.20
N LEU A 401 -24.07 20.13 19.30
CA LEU A 401 -24.76 19.11 20.11
C LEU A 401 -26.04 19.65 20.74
N ALA A 402 -26.02 20.86 21.30
CA ALA A 402 -27.20 21.49 21.89
C ALA A 402 -28.31 21.72 20.84
N ILE A 403 -27.92 22.23 19.66
CA ILE A 403 -28.82 22.49 18.54
C ILE A 403 -29.46 21.19 18.03
N GLN A 404 -28.67 20.16 17.77
CA GLN A 404 -29.17 18.87 17.27
C GLN A 404 -30.02 18.14 18.33
N ARG A 405 -29.78 18.39 19.61
CA ARG A 405 -30.59 17.83 20.69
C ARG A 405 -31.97 18.50 20.77
N GLU A 406 -32.01 19.81 20.59
CA GLU A 406 -33.25 20.59 20.58
C GLU A 406 -34.09 20.26 19.33
N ASN A 407 -33.43 20.19 18.17
CA ASN A 407 -34.07 19.86 16.91
C ASN A 407 -33.19 18.89 16.08
N PRO A 408 -33.48 17.57 16.12
CA PRO A 408 -32.73 16.56 15.38
C PRO A 408 -32.77 16.71 13.86
N GLU A 409 -33.78 17.42 13.33
CA GLU A 409 -33.94 17.64 11.88
C GLU A 409 -33.11 18.83 11.38
N THR A 410 -32.37 19.51 12.25
CA THR A 410 -31.59 20.70 11.92
C THR A 410 -30.63 20.45 10.75
N ILE A 411 -30.66 21.35 9.77
CA ILE A 411 -29.77 21.37 8.61
C ILE A 411 -28.62 22.34 8.89
N PHE A 412 -27.39 21.83 8.90
CA PHE A 412 -26.19 22.66 8.96
C PHE A 412 -25.76 23.02 7.54
N VAL A 413 -25.82 24.31 7.23
CA VAL A 413 -25.33 24.84 5.95
C VAL A 413 -23.93 25.40 6.17
N ILE A 414 -22.92 24.70 5.65
CA ILE A 414 -21.51 25.03 5.87
C ILE A 414 -20.96 25.74 4.65
N THR A 415 -20.59 27.00 4.83
CA THR A 415 -20.03 27.90 3.82
C THR A 415 -18.60 28.25 4.21
N ALA A 416 -17.72 28.42 3.24
CA ALA A 416 -16.35 28.86 3.51
C ALA A 416 -15.87 29.84 2.45
N ASP A 417 -15.05 30.80 2.88
CA ASP A 417 -14.46 31.80 1.99
C ASP A 417 -13.27 31.25 1.18
N GLU A 418 -12.81 32.03 0.20
CA GLU A 418 -11.67 31.66 -0.65
C GLU A 418 -10.36 31.49 0.15
N LYS A 419 -10.25 32.09 1.33
CA LYS A 419 -9.07 32.02 2.19
C LYS A 419 -9.04 30.76 3.06
N THR A 420 -10.17 30.07 3.19
CA THR A 420 -10.29 28.88 4.01
C THR A 420 -9.64 27.69 3.33
N SER A 421 -8.75 27.01 4.04
CA SER A 421 -8.11 25.79 3.57
C SER A 421 -9.07 24.59 3.69
N PHE A 422 -8.90 23.58 2.84
CA PHE A 422 -9.67 22.35 2.93
C PHE A 422 -9.49 21.66 4.28
N GLY A 423 -8.29 21.73 4.88
CA GLY A 423 -8.03 21.19 6.21
C GLY A 423 -8.85 21.87 7.30
N ASP A 424 -8.99 23.21 7.26
CA ASP A 424 -9.83 23.94 8.20
C ASP A 424 -11.32 23.60 8.03
N PHE A 425 -11.77 23.47 6.79
CA PHE A 425 -13.14 23.03 6.49
C PHE A 425 -13.42 21.63 7.07
N VAL A 426 -12.52 20.66 6.83
CA VAL A 426 -12.67 19.30 7.36
C VAL A 426 -12.70 19.29 8.89
N SER A 427 -11.91 20.12 9.54
CA SER A 427 -11.92 20.25 11.01
C SER A 427 -13.29 20.73 11.53
N VAL A 428 -13.90 21.72 10.88
CA VAL A 428 -15.25 22.22 11.24
C VAL A 428 -16.31 21.16 11.00
N LEU A 429 -16.22 20.47 9.87
CA LEU A 429 -17.11 19.37 9.52
C LEU A 429 -17.04 18.24 10.56
N GLU A 430 -15.82 17.86 10.99
CA GLU A 430 -15.59 16.86 12.02
C GLU A 430 -16.25 17.23 13.35
N MET A 431 -16.19 18.51 13.78
CA MET A 431 -16.83 18.96 15.02
C MET A 431 -18.36 18.76 15.01
N ILE A 432 -19.01 19.06 13.87
CA ILE A 432 -20.46 18.88 13.70
C ILE A 432 -20.82 17.38 13.65
N LEU A 433 -20.01 16.58 12.97
CA LEU A 433 -20.15 15.12 12.94
C LEU A 433 -20.03 14.52 14.33
N LYS A 434 -19.03 14.93 15.11
CA LYS A 434 -18.78 14.43 16.46
C LYS A 434 -19.95 14.71 17.40
N ALA A 435 -20.54 15.89 17.29
CA ALA A 435 -21.76 16.24 18.02
C ALA A 435 -22.91 15.25 17.70
N ASN A 436 -23.13 14.96 16.41
CA ASN A 436 -24.18 14.03 15.98
C ASN A 436 -23.90 12.59 16.44
N LEU A 437 -22.66 12.12 16.30
CA LEU A 437 -22.25 10.78 16.74
C LEU A 437 -22.39 10.62 18.26
N THR A 438 -22.11 11.66 19.02
CA THR A 438 -22.31 11.66 20.48
C THR A 438 -23.80 11.50 20.84
N LEU A 439 -24.70 12.14 20.08
CA LEU A 439 -26.14 11.95 20.27
C LEU A 439 -26.59 10.54 19.88
N ARG A 440 -26.10 10.01 18.75
CA ARG A 440 -26.39 8.65 18.30
C ARG A 440 -25.90 7.59 19.29
N ASP A 441 -24.70 7.75 19.85
CA ASP A 441 -24.19 6.83 20.89
C ASP A 441 -25.06 6.83 22.14
N ARG A 442 -25.45 8.02 22.62
CA ARG A 442 -26.37 8.12 23.77
C ARG A 442 -27.72 7.46 23.46
N ALA A 443 -28.28 7.71 22.29
CA ALA A 443 -29.56 7.13 21.87
C ALA A 443 -29.46 5.61 21.69
N ALA A 444 -28.35 5.10 21.15
CA ALA A 444 -28.11 3.67 20.99
C ALA A 444 -28.10 2.96 22.34
N ARG A 445 -27.35 3.51 23.31
CA ARG A 445 -27.27 2.95 24.66
C ARG A 445 -28.62 2.96 25.37
N GLN A 446 -29.39 4.01 25.19
CA GLN A 446 -30.72 4.13 25.81
C GLN A 446 -31.73 3.15 25.23
N LYS A 447 -31.75 2.97 23.90
CA LYS A 447 -32.77 2.16 23.22
C LYS A 447 -32.39 0.68 23.09
N PHE A 448 -31.13 0.40 22.79
CA PHE A 448 -30.64 -0.93 22.44
C PHE A 448 -29.65 -1.52 23.47
N GLY A 449 -29.25 -0.73 24.48
CA GLY A 449 -28.28 -1.18 25.50
C GLY A 449 -26.84 -1.30 24.99
N THR A 450 -26.56 -0.87 23.75
CA THR A 450 -25.25 -0.99 23.09
C THR A 450 -24.78 0.38 22.58
N PRO A 451 -23.45 0.62 22.50
CA PRO A 451 -22.92 1.86 21.94
C PRO A 451 -23.13 1.95 20.43
N TYR A 452 -23.14 3.17 19.90
CA TYR A 452 -23.19 3.39 18.45
C TYR A 452 -21.77 3.27 17.85
N LEU A 453 -21.58 2.33 16.92
CA LEU A 453 -20.28 2.06 16.29
C LEU A 453 -20.25 2.59 14.86
N TYR A 454 -19.82 3.85 14.70
CA TYR A 454 -19.81 4.53 13.40
C TYR A 454 -18.95 3.84 12.32
N ASP A 455 -17.82 3.23 12.71
CA ASP A 455 -16.88 2.57 11.80
C ASP A 455 -17.14 1.05 11.65
N ASP A 456 -18.16 0.50 12.30
CA ASP A 456 -18.39 -0.95 12.27
C ASP A 456 -19.35 -1.35 11.15
N CYS A 457 -18.83 -2.09 10.17
CA CYS A 457 -19.64 -2.71 9.12
C CYS A 457 -20.65 -3.73 9.66
N CYS A 458 -20.46 -4.19 10.92
CA CYS A 458 -21.29 -5.16 11.59
C CYS A 458 -22.36 -4.53 12.50
N GLN A 459 -22.48 -3.20 12.55
CA GLN A 459 -23.54 -2.57 13.32
C GLN A 459 -24.91 -3.01 12.77
N SER A 460 -25.79 -3.47 13.67
CA SER A 460 -27.10 -3.99 13.29
C SER A 460 -27.88 -2.97 12.46
N TRP A 461 -28.51 -3.44 11.39
CA TRP A 461 -29.33 -2.62 10.49
C TRP A 461 -30.41 -1.82 11.24
N GLU A 462 -31.02 -2.40 12.28
CA GLU A 462 -32.05 -1.77 13.10
C GLU A 462 -31.56 -0.51 13.83
N ILE A 463 -30.35 -0.54 14.37
CA ILE A 463 -29.73 0.63 15.01
C ILE A 463 -29.47 1.70 13.95
N ASN A 464 -28.91 1.33 12.80
CA ASN A 464 -28.61 2.28 11.73
C ASN A 464 -29.88 2.95 11.18
N GLU A 465 -30.94 2.18 10.93
CA GLU A 465 -32.23 2.71 10.47
C GLU A 465 -32.87 3.62 11.54
N TYR A 466 -32.83 3.21 12.81
CA TYR A 466 -33.34 4.04 13.90
C TYR A 466 -32.59 5.37 14.00
N MET A 467 -31.27 5.36 13.91
CA MET A 467 -30.45 6.58 13.96
C MET A 467 -30.67 7.46 12.73
N ALA A 468 -30.78 6.87 11.54
CA ALA A 468 -31.09 7.61 10.32
C ALA A 468 -32.43 8.36 10.44
N LYS A 469 -33.42 7.75 11.10
CA LYS A 469 -34.77 8.33 11.28
C LYS A 469 -34.88 9.37 12.39
N HIS A 470 -34.22 9.16 13.54
CA HIS A 470 -34.43 10.00 14.74
C HIS A 470 -33.28 10.96 15.03
N HIS A 471 -32.09 10.67 14.50
CA HIS A 471 -30.90 11.49 14.64
C HIS A 471 -30.19 11.63 13.28
N PRO A 472 -30.90 12.14 12.23
CA PRO A 472 -30.31 12.33 10.92
C PRO A 472 -29.12 13.28 11.00
N LEU A 473 -28.20 13.14 10.05
CA LEU A 473 -27.12 14.10 9.85
C LEU A 473 -27.40 14.85 8.56
N ASN A 474 -27.95 16.06 8.70
CA ASN A 474 -28.29 16.91 7.57
C ASN A 474 -27.22 17.99 7.42
N ILE A 475 -26.27 17.76 6.53
CA ILE A 475 -25.22 18.73 6.17
C ILE A 475 -25.43 19.12 4.72
N PHE A 476 -25.45 20.43 4.47
CA PHE A 476 -25.49 20.98 3.13
C PHE A 476 -24.28 21.87 2.89
N ILE A 477 -23.61 21.64 1.77
CA ILE A 477 -22.41 22.36 1.34
C ILE A 477 -22.76 23.06 0.03
N PRO A 478 -23.21 24.33 0.08
CA PRO A 478 -23.52 25.09 -1.12
C PRO A 478 -22.26 25.50 -1.87
N SER A 479 -22.39 25.66 -3.19
CA SER A 479 -21.44 26.44 -3.99
C SER A 479 -21.56 27.94 -3.69
N ALA A 480 -20.61 28.75 -4.15
CA ALA A 480 -20.68 30.20 -4.00
C ALA A 480 -21.95 30.81 -4.64
N ALA A 481 -22.38 30.28 -5.80
CA ALA A 481 -23.62 30.71 -6.46
C ALA A 481 -24.87 30.34 -5.66
N GLU A 482 -24.93 29.13 -5.11
CA GLU A 482 -26.04 28.67 -4.27
C GLU A 482 -26.07 29.40 -2.93
N THR A 483 -24.92 29.79 -2.39
CA THR A 483 -24.84 30.58 -1.15
C THR A 483 -25.55 31.91 -1.34
N LYS A 484 -25.26 32.62 -2.45
CA LYS A 484 -25.98 33.85 -2.80
C LYS A 484 -27.46 33.59 -2.97
N LEU A 485 -27.83 32.53 -3.71
CA LEU A 485 -29.24 32.21 -3.90
C LEU A 485 -29.96 31.96 -2.58
N ILE A 486 -29.36 31.29 -1.61
CA ILE A 486 -30.04 30.87 -0.37
C ILE A 486 -30.11 31.99 0.66
N PHE A 487 -29.09 32.84 0.74
CA PHE A 487 -28.92 33.81 1.82
C PHE A 487 -29.06 35.28 1.39
N ASP A 488 -28.96 35.58 0.09
CA ASP A 488 -29.18 36.90 -0.49
C ASP A 488 -30.51 36.90 -1.29
#